data_AF-A0AAU6XFB3-F1
#
_entry.id   AF-A0AAU6XFB3-F1
#
_cell.length_a   1.000
_cell.length_b   1.000
_cell.length_c   1.000
_cell.angle_alpha   90.00
_cell.angle_beta   90.00
_cell.angle_gamma   90.00
#
_symmetry.space_group_name_H-M   'P 1'
#
loop_
_entity.id
_entity.type
_entity.pdbx_description
1 polymer ?
#
loop_
_entity_poly.entity_id
_entity_poly.type
_entity_poly.pdbx_seq_one_letter_code
_entity_poly.pdbx_strand_id
1 'polypeptide(L)'
;MSELTGLTIFLFVLAALLVLMACIKADRVRSWRESLNPSAPDLPDAAFVVGRAVLIVMAVVCVVVGFQGLAVQDDAEWSDDELTSAVEGATQALDGSFNYGDSLEGEASADFDGDYARKIEQEVIEHGGGDAPQLGVAATSLGPAVSDQGEYRISADGADAVFCMDVKRTHDGYIETVAPGLSGDAAVVKLPKYTFAVSSRAGDC
;
A
#
# COMPACT_ATOMS: atom_id res chain seq x y z
N MET A 1 9.89 -12.95 -4.78
CA MET A 1 10.61 -11.80 -5.35
C MET A 1 9.72 -11.25 -6.45
N SER A 2 9.18 -10.06 -6.25
CA SER A 2 8.29 -9.41 -7.23
C SER A 2 9.05 -9.12 -8.52
N GLU A 3 8.35 -9.07 -9.66
CA GLU A 3 8.96 -8.79 -10.97
C GLU A 3 9.72 -7.45 -10.96
N LEU A 4 9.19 -6.46 -10.23
CA LEU A 4 9.84 -5.15 -10.02
C LEU A 4 11.16 -5.28 -9.26
N THR A 5 11.20 -6.05 -8.17
CA THR A 5 12.42 -6.30 -7.38
C THR A 5 13.51 -6.96 -8.23
N GLY A 6 13.12 -7.95 -9.06
CA GLY A 6 14.05 -8.63 -9.97
C GLY A 6 14.64 -7.70 -11.02
N LEU A 7 13.82 -6.81 -11.60
CA LEU A 7 14.26 -5.81 -12.56
C LEU A 7 15.23 -4.79 -11.92
N THR A 8 14.92 -4.29 -10.73
CA THR A 8 15.78 -3.36 -9.98
C THR A 8 17.16 -3.97 -9.71
N ILE A 9 17.21 -5.21 -9.22
CA ILE A 9 18.47 -5.92 -8.99
C ILE A 9 19.25 -6.07 -10.31
N PHE A 10 18.56 -6.48 -11.39
CA PHE A 10 19.18 -6.63 -12.69
C PHE A 10 19.80 -5.32 -13.20
N LEU A 11 19.11 -4.19 -13.05
CA LEU A 11 19.60 -2.88 -13.48
C LEU A 11 20.89 -2.48 -12.74
N PHE A 12 20.96 -2.69 -11.41
CA PHE A 12 22.17 -2.41 -10.65
C PHE A 12 23.33 -3.34 -11.00
N VAL A 13 23.07 -4.63 -11.20
CA VAL A 13 24.08 -5.59 -11.65
C VAL A 13 24.59 -5.21 -13.04
N LEU A 14 23.70 -4.87 -13.96
CA LEU A 14 24.07 -4.43 -15.31
C LEU A 14 24.90 -3.14 -15.25
N ALA A 15 24.52 -2.16 -14.42
CA ALA A 15 25.29 -0.93 -14.24
C ALA A 15 26.71 -1.23 -13.75
N ALA A 16 26.88 -2.10 -12.76
CA ALA A 16 28.20 -2.52 -12.27
C ALA A 16 29.04 -3.17 -13.37
N LEU A 17 28.44 -4.07 -14.17
CA LEU A 17 29.12 -4.70 -15.30
C LEU A 17 29.54 -3.71 -16.38
N LEU A 18 28.69 -2.73 -16.71
CA LEU A 18 28.98 -1.69 -17.68
C LEU A 18 30.15 -0.81 -17.22
N VAL A 19 30.21 -0.44 -15.93
CA VAL A 19 31.34 0.30 -15.34
C VAL A 19 32.61 -0.54 -15.38
N LEU A 20 32.55 -1.82 -15.00
CA LEU A 20 33.70 -2.73 -15.07
C LEU A 20 34.24 -2.84 -16.51
N MET A 21 33.36 -2.96 -17.51
CA MET A 21 33.74 -2.96 -18.92
C MET A 21 34.39 -1.64 -19.34
N ALA A 22 33.88 -0.49 -18.88
CA ALA A 22 34.47 0.82 -19.19
C ALA A 22 35.89 0.97 -18.63
N CYS A 23 36.20 0.32 -17.50
CA CYS A 23 37.51 0.32 -16.88
C CYS A 23 38.55 -0.58 -17.59
N ILE A 24 38.13 -1.43 -18.54
CA ILE A 24 39.07 -2.30 -19.27
C ILE A 24 40.01 -1.43 -20.13
N LYS A 25 41.31 -1.75 -20.08
CA LYS A 25 42.33 -1.08 -20.90
C LYS A 25 42.11 -1.38 -22.38
N ALA A 26 42.28 -0.38 -23.25
CA ALA A 26 42.13 -0.54 -24.70
C ALA A 26 43.04 -1.66 -25.23
N ASP A 27 44.29 -1.75 -24.76
CA ASP A 27 45.24 -2.79 -25.17
C ASP A 27 44.77 -4.20 -24.80
N ARG A 28 44.05 -4.33 -23.67
CA ARG A 28 43.45 -5.60 -23.28
C ARG A 28 42.36 -6.01 -24.26
N VAL A 29 41.49 -5.05 -24.64
CA VAL A 29 40.44 -5.29 -25.64
C VAL A 29 41.02 -5.63 -27.01
N ARG A 30 42.09 -4.94 -27.43
CA ARG A 30 42.81 -5.25 -28.68
C ARG A 30 43.37 -6.66 -28.67
N SER A 31 44.06 -7.05 -27.60
CA SER A 31 44.63 -8.40 -27.47
C SER A 31 43.57 -9.51 -27.54
N TRP A 32 42.41 -9.30 -26.93
CA TRP A 32 41.28 -10.23 -27.03
C TRP A 32 40.73 -10.29 -28.45
N ARG A 33 40.60 -9.14 -29.11
CA ARG A 33 40.08 -9.07 -30.47
C ARG A 33 41.02 -9.75 -31.47
N GLU A 34 42.33 -9.51 -31.36
CA GLU A 34 43.35 -10.18 -32.17
C GLU A 34 43.33 -11.70 -31.96
N SER A 35 43.13 -12.16 -30.73
CA SER A 35 43.04 -13.60 -30.45
C SER A 35 41.82 -14.30 -31.08
N LEU A 36 40.73 -13.56 -31.27
CA LEU A 36 39.49 -14.08 -31.86
C LEU A 36 39.44 -13.88 -33.38
N ASN A 37 39.99 -12.77 -33.88
CA ASN A 37 40.06 -12.44 -35.30
C ASN A 37 41.36 -11.68 -35.62
N PRO A 38 42.44 -12.41 -35.98
CA PRO A 38 43.74 -11.83 -36.28
C PRO A 38 43.75 -10.90 -37.49
N SER A 39 42.76 -10.99 -38.37
CA SER A 39 42.67 -10.20 -39.61
C SER A 39 41.83 -8.92 -39.45
N ALA A 40 41.33 -8.62 -38.24
CA ALA A 40 40.50 -7.45 -38.01
C ALA A 40 41.32 -6.14 -38.04
N PRO A 41 40.87 -5.09 -38.75
CA PRO A 41 41.56 -3.81 -38.81
C PRO A 41 41.58 -3.10 -37.45
N ASP A 42 42.70 -2.46 -37.10
CA ASP A 42 42.88 -1.76 -35.82
C ASP A 42 41.83 -0.68 -35.56
N LEU A 43 41.34 -0.64 -34.33
CA LEU A 43 40.42 0.41 -33.89
C LEU A 43 41.19 1.67 -33.49
N PRO A 44 40.74 2.86 -33.94
CA PRO A 44 41.33 4.11 -33.50
C PRO A 44 41.06 4.36 -32.02
N ASP A 45 41.94 5.09 -31.34
CA ASP A 45 41.80 5.40 -29.90
C ASP A 45 40.47 6.10 -29.57
N ALA A 46 39.98 6.94 -30.48
CA ALA A 46 38.69 7.61 -30.36
C ALA A 46 37.51 6.63 -30.18
N ALA A 47 37.58 5.44 -30.79
CA ALA A 47 36.53 4.43 -30.65
C ALA A 47 36.44 3.89 -29.21
N PHE A 48 37.58 3.74 -28.52
CA PHE A 48 37.61 3.31 -27.13
C PHE A 48 37.11 4.41 -26.18
N VAL A 49 37.39 5.68 -26.49
CA VAL A 49 36.85 6.81 -25.72
C VAL A 49 35.33 6.89 -25.86
N VAL A 50 34.81 6.81 -27.08
CA VAL A 50 33.36 6.80 -27.35
C VAL A 50 32.70 5.58 -26.69
N GLY A 51 33.29 4.39 -26.81
CA GLY A 51 32.78 3.17 -26.19
C GLY A 51 32.67 3.30 -24.66
N ARG A 52 33.69 3.86 -24.00
CA ARG A 52 33.64 4.14 -22.55
C ARG A 52 32.54 5.14 -22.21
N ALA A 53 32.41 6.21 -22.98
CA ALA A 53 31.36 7.21 -22.75
C ALA A 53 29.97 6.57 -22.83
N VAL A 54 29.71 5.73 -23.85
CA VAL A 54 28.44 5.01 -24.00
C VAL A 54 28.17 4.06 -22.84
N LEU A 55 29.17 3.26 -22.43
CA LEU A 55 29.03 2.35 -21.29
C LEU A 55 28.71 3.08 -19.99
N ILE A 56 29.39 4.19 -19.72
CA ILE A 56 29.17 5.00 -18.51
C ILE A 56 27.79 5.68 -18.56
N VAL A 57 27.39 6.25 -19.71
CA VAL A 57 26.05 6.85 -19.85
C VAL A 57 24.96 5.81 -19.62
N MET A 58 25.09 4.62 -20.21
CA MET A 58 24.13 3.54 -19.97
C MET A 58 24.12 3.08 -18.51
N ALA A 59 25.29 2.98 -17.87
CA ALA A 59 25.35 2.65 -16.44
C ALA A 59 24.62 3.69 -15.58
N VAL A 60 24.79 4.98 -15.87
CA VAL A 60 24.06 6.06 -15.18
C VAL A 60 22.55 5.92 -15.39
N VAL A 61 22.10 5.65 -16.62
CA VAL A 61 20.68 5.41 -16.89
C VAL A 61 20.14 4.22 -16.08
N CYS A 62 20.87 3.10 -16.07
CA CYS A 62 20.48 1.93 -15.27
C CYS A 62 20.36 2.26 -13.78
N VAL A 63 21.28 3.05 -13.23
CA VAL A 63 21.23 3.49 -11.83
C VAL A 63 20.03 4.40 -11.57
N VAL A 64 19.78 5.39 -12.43
CA VAL A 64 18.64 6.32 -12.28
C VAL A 64 17.31 5.56 -12.34
N VAL A 65 17.14 4.68 -13.33
CA VAL A 65 15.92 3.87 -13.46
C VAL A 65 15.79 2.88 -12.30
N GLY A 66 16.90 2.31 -11.81
CA GLY A 66 16.92 1.43 -10.64
C GLY A 66 16.42 2.15 -9.38
N PHE A 67 16.87 3.38 -9.13
CA PHE A 67 16.39 4.19 -8.01
C PHE A 67 14.92 4.62 -8.16
N GLN A 68 14.48 4.95 -9.38
CA GLN A 68 13.06 5.21 -9.64
C GLN A 68 12.21 3.96 -9.39
N GLY A 69 12.70 2.78 -9.74
CA GLY A 69 12.06 1.51 -9.43
C GLY A 69 11.92 1.29 -7.92
N LEU A 70 12.98 1.56 -7.15
CA LEU A 70 12.93 1.48 -5.68
C LEU A 70 11.90 2.43 -5.07
N ALA A 71 11.83 3.68 -5.53
CA ALA A 71 10.86 4.65 -5.03
C ALA A 71 9.41 4.18 -5.27
N VAL A 72 9.11 3.61 -6.44
CA VAL A 72 7.78 3.04 -6.73
C VAL A 72 7.47 1.82 -5.86
N GLN A 73 8.47 1.07 -5.41
CA GLN A 73 8.25 -0.03 -4.47
C GLN A 73 7.99 0.48 -3.06
N ASP A 74 8.70 1.52 -2.64
CA ASP A 74 8.52 2.18 -1.35
C ASP A 74 7.10 2.79 -1.26
N ASP A 75 6.67 3.53 -2.29
CA ASP A 75 5.32 4.10 -2.40
C ASP A 75 4.19 3.05 -2.52
N ALA A 76 4.54 1.76 -2.68
CA ALA A 76 3.60 0.65 -2.83
C ALA A 76 3.47 -0.23 -1.59
N GLU A 77 4.36 -0.06 -0.61
CA GLU A 77 4.40 -0.85 0.63
C GLU A 77 4.12 0.05 1.82
N TRP A 78 3.29 -0.42 2.75
CA TRP A 78 3.03 0.29 3.99
C TRP A 78 4.23 0.12 4.92
N SER A 79 4.70 1.21 5.54
CA SER A 79 5.59 1.10 6.69
C SER A 79 4.80 0.86 7.99
N ASP A 80 5.46 0.25 8.99
CA ASP A 80 4.87 0.03 10.31
C ASP A 80 4.40 1.33 10.97
N ASP A 81 5.18 2.41 10.83
CA ASP A 81 4.87 3.72 11.42
C ASP A 81 3.66 4.37 10.73
N GLU A 82 3.56 4.26 9.40
CA GLU A 82 2.40 4.75 8.64
C GLU A 82 1.14 3.98 8.99
N LEU A 83 1.22 2.65 9.04
CA LEU A 83 0.08 1.82 9.43
C LEU A 83 -0.36 2.14 10.87
N THR A 84 0.59 2.33 11.79
CA THR A 84 0.30 2.72 13.17
C THR A 84 -0.48 4.03 13.22
N SER A 85 0.05 5.09 12.59
CA SER A 85 -0.60 6.40 12.57
C SER A 85 -1.97 6.36 11.88
N ALA A 86 -2.08 5.58 10.81
CA ALA A 86 -3.33 5.43 10.06
C ALA A 86 -4.41 4.70 10.87
N VAL A 87 -4.05 3.62 11.57
CA VAL A 87 -4.96 2.90 12.47
C VAL A 87 -5.40 3.79 13.64
N GLU A 88 -4.50 4.56 14.23
CA GLU A 88 -4.85 5.53 15.28
C GLU A 88 -5.82 6.61 14.76
N GLY A 89 -5.59 7.13 13.56
CA GLY A 89 -6.47 8.09 12.88
C GLY A 89 -7.86 7.50 12.60
N ALA A 90 -7.92 6.33 11.99
CA ALA A 90 -9.16 5.61 11.70
C ALA A 90 -9.94 5.28 12.98
N THR A 91 -9.25 4.88 14.04
CA THR A 91 -9.87 4.63 15.36
C THR A 91 -10.56 5.89 15.87
N GLN A 92 -9.90 7.05 15.80
CA GLN A 92 -10.47 8.33 16.24
C GLN A 92 -11.62 8.80 15.37
N ALA A 93 -11.56 8.56 14.05
CA ALA A 93 -12.63 8.93 13.12
C ALA A 93 -13.90 8.07 13.31
N LEU A 94 -13.70 6.77 13.57
CA LEU A 94 -14.79 5.82 13.76
C LEU A 94 -15.39 5.87 15.17
N ASP A 95 -14.61 6.22 16.19
CA ASP A 95 -15.09 6.32 17.57
C ASP A 95 -16.11 7.47 17.73
N GLY A 96 -17.29 7.14 18.26
CA GLY A 96 -18.42 8.07 18.36
C GLY A 96 -19.21 8.26 17.06
N SER A 97 -18.82 7.59 15.96
CA SER A 97 -19.61 7.57 14.72
C SER A 97 -20.98 6.91 14.95
N PHE A 98 -21.94 7.19 14.06
CA PHE A 98 -23.30 6.65 14.20
C PHE A 98 -23.90 6.23 12.86
N ASN A 99 -24.78 5.24 12.90
CA ASN A 99 -25.65 4.84 11.80
C ASN A 99 -27.11 4.88 12.24
N TYR A 100 -28.02 4.93 11.29
CA TYR A 100 -29.45 4.88 11.56
C TYR A 100 -30.20 4.05 10.52
N GLY A 101 -31.33 3.47 10.93
CA GLY A 101 -32.21 2.71 10.04
C GLY A 101 -31.94 1.21 9.98
N ASP A 102 -30.94 0.72 10.71
CA ASP A 102 -30.72 -0.71 10.88
C ASP A 102 -31.83 -1.35 11.75
N SER A 103 -32.17 -2.61 11.48
CA SER A 103 -33.23 -3.33 12.18
C SER A 103 -32.93 -3.51 13.67
N LEU A 104 -33.98 -3.44 14.51
CA LEU A 104 -33.91 -3.65 15.97
C LEU A 104 -33.89 -5.13 16.35
N GLU A 105 -34.33 -6.01 15.46
CA GLU A 105 -34.53 -7.43 15.72
C GLU A 105 -33.42 -8.24 15.05
N GLY A 106 -32.63 -8.96 15.86
CA GLY A 106 -32.01 -10.29 15.65
C GLY A 106 -31.32 -10.71 14.35
N GLU A 107 -31.47 -10.00 13.24
CA GLU A 107 -31.08 -10.46 11.89
C GLU A 107 -30.31 -9.40 11.08
N ALA A 108 -30.26 -8.14 11.52
CA ALA A 108 -29.36 -7.15 10.94
C ALA A 108 -28.49 -6.52 12.04
N SER A 109 -27.43 -7.24 12.41
CA SER A 109 -26.25 -6.62 13.00
C SER A 109 -25.75 -5.52 12.06
N ALA A 110 -24.89 -4.62 12.52
CA ALA A 110 -23.99 -4.00 11.54
C ALA A 110 -23.36 -5.16 10.76
N ASP A 111 -23.24 -5.07 9.45
CA ASP A 111 -22.58 -6.11 8.66
C ASP A 111 -21.07 -6.05 8.98
N PHE A 112 -20.76 -6.51 10.19
CA PHE A 112 -19.44 -6.47 10.77
C PHE A 112 -18.51 -7.34 9.93
N ASP A 113 -19.02 -8.40 9.31
CA ASP A 113 -18.25 -9.29 8.44
C ASP A 113 -18.10 -8.77 6.99
N GLY A 114 -18.79 -7.68 6.62
CA GLY A 114 -18.75 -7.11 5.26
C GLY A 114 -18.61 -5.60 5.22
N ASP A 115 -19.72 -4.86 5.28
CA ASP A 115 -19.73 -3.39 5.11
C ASP A 115 -18.85 -2.66 6.13
N TYR A 116 -18.79 -3.12 7.38
CA TYR A 116 -17.99 -2.44 8.41
C TYR A 116 -16.49 -2.71 8.26
N ALA A 117 -16.10 -3.93 7.85
CA ALA A 117 -14.71 -4.24 7.52
C ALA A 117 -14.18 -3.31 6.42
N ARG A 118 -14.95 -3.14 5.34
CA ARG A 118 -14.62 -2.22 4.24
C ARG A 118 -14.56 -0.77 4.69
N LYS A 119 -15.44 -0.37 5.61
CA LYS A 119 -15.39 0.96 6.21
C LYS A 119 -14.08 1.16 6.97
N ILE A 120 -13.65 0.18 7.77
CA ILE A 120 -12.37 0.26 8.48
C ILE A 120 -11.21 0.36 7.49
N GLU A 121 -11.17 -0.49 6.45
CA GLU A 121 -10.12 -0.43 5.41
C GLU A 121 -10.04 0.95 4.77
N GLN A 122 -11.19 1.52 4.40
CA GLN A 122 -11.26 2.84 3.80
C GLN A 122 -10.76 3.93 4.75
N GLU A 123 -11.20 3.93 6.01
CA GLU A 123 -10.77 4.92 7.01
C GLU A 123 -9.26 4.82 7.29
N VAL A 124 -8.69 3.61 7.36
CA VAL A 124 -7.23 3.44 7.48
C VAL A 124 -6.51 4.01 6.27
N ILE A 125 -7.00 3.77 5.05
CA ILE A 125 -6.40 4.35 3.83
C ILE A 125 -6.52 5.88 3.81
N GLU A 126 -7.68 6.44 4.18
CA GLU A 126 -7.91 7.89 4.25
C GLU A 126 -7.01 8.59 5.28
N HIS A 127 -6.65 7.88 6.35
CA HIS A 127 -5.73 8.34 7.37
C HIS A 127 -4.27 7.93 7.13
N GLY A 128 -3.96 7.33 5.97
CA GLY A 128 -2.60 7.13 5.50
C GLY A 128 -1.86 8.45 5.29
N GLY A 129 -0.53 8.42 5.41
CA GLY A 129 0.33 9.54 5.07
C GLY A 129 0.24 9.91 3.57
N GLY A 130 0.84 11.04 3.18
CA GLY A 130 0.79 11.50 1.78
C GLY A 130 1.44 10.54 0.77
N ASP A 131 2.39 9.74 1.24
CA ASP A 131 3.11 8.74 0.45
C ASP A 131 2.57 7.31 0.71
N ALA A 132 1.57 7.15 1.57
CA ALA A 132 1.03 5.84 1.92
C ALA A 132 0.27 5.20 0.74
N PRO A 133 0.38 3.88 0.54
CA PRO A 133 -0.32 3.20 -0.53
C PRO A 133 -1.84 3.31 -0.38
N GLN A 134 -2.55 3.48 -1.50
CA GLN A 134 -4.02 3.58 -1.53
C GLN A 134 -4.74 2.21 -1.49
N LEU A 135 -3.96 1.12 -1.33
CA LEU A 135 -4.40 -0.27 -1.36
C LEU A 135 -3.55 -1.09 -0.39
N GLY A 136 -3.88 -2.37 -0.21
CA GLY A 136 -3.06 -3.30 0.56
C GLY A 136 -3.39 -3.36 2.05
N VAL A 137 -4.33 -2.54 2.54
CA VAL A 137 -4.89 -2.67 3.89
C VAL A 137 -5.98 -3.75 3.88
N ALA A 138 -5.98 -4.61 4.90
CA ALA A 138 -7.02 -5.60 5.13
C ALA A 138 -7.55 -5.49 6.55
N ALA A 139 -8.88 -5.45 6.71
CA ALA A 139 -9.57 -5.54 8.00
C ALA A 139 -10.32 -6.87 8.08
N THR A 140 -9.71 -7.87 8.73
CA THR A 140 -10.27 -9.23 8.79
C THR A 140 -11.08 -9.42 10.08
N SER A 141 -12.37 -9.73 9.98
CA SER A 141 -13.20 -10.14 11.12
C SER A 141 -12.70 -11.47 11.70
N LEU A 142 -12.58 -11.57 13.03
CA LEU A 142 -11.98 -12.74 13.70
C LEU A 142 -12.97 -13.70 14.37
N GLY A 143 -14.27 -13.46 14.24
CA GLY A 143 -15.28 -14.34 14.81
C GLY A 143 -16.66 -14.08 14.20
N PRO A 144 -17.65 -14.92 14.50
CA PRO A 144 -19.02 -14.61 14.14
C PRO A 144 -19.41 -13.31 14.84
N ALA A 145 -19.76 -12.29 14.06
CA ALA A 145 -20.23 -11.04 14.60
C ALA A 145 -21.38 -11.27 15.59
N VAL A 146 -21.20 -10.83 16.83
CA VAL A 146 -22.34 -10.69 17.75
C VAL A 146 -23.04 -9.37 17.42
N SER A 147 -24.35 -9.28 17.69
CA SER A 147 -25.21 -8.21 17.18
C SER A 147 -24.73 -6.78 17.47
N ASP A 148 -23.91 -6.62 18.50
CA ASP A 148 -23.45 -5.36 19.09
C ASP A 148 -21.92 -5.23 19.19
N GLN A 149 -21.13 -6.20 18.72
CA GLN A 149 -19.67 -6.13 18.79
C GLN A 149 -18.98 -6.89 17.64
N GLY A 150 -17.93 -6.29 17.08
CA GLY A 150 -17.03 -6.89 16.10
C GLY A 150 -15.57 -6.66 16.48
N GLU A 151 -14.72 -7.66 16.23
CA GLU A 151 -13.27 -7.58 16.41
C GLU A 151 -12.57 -7.83 15.08
N TYR A 152 -11.64 -6.94 14.75
CA TYR A 152 -10.94 -6.93 13.47
C TYR A 152 -9.44 -6.99 13.66
N ARG A 153 -8.80 -7.86 12.89
CA ARG A 153 -7.37 -7.80 12.65
C ARG A 153 -7.09 -6.87 11.48
N ILE A 154 -6.30 -5.83 11.73
CA ILE A 154 -5.82 -4.90 10.71
C ILE A 154 -4.38 -5.25 10.36
N SER A 155 -4.11 -5.40 9.08
CA SER A 155 -2.77 -5.61 8.51
C SER A 155 -2.64 -4.86 7.20
N ALA A 156 -1.40 -4.57 6.78
CA ALA A 156 -1.14 -3.99 5.47
C ALA A 156 0.03 -4.65 4.74
N ASP A 157 -0.02 -4.68 3.42
CA ASP A 157 1.07 -5.17 2.58
C ASP A 157 2.35 -4.35 2.81
N GLY A 158 3.44 -5.02 3.16
CA GLY A 158 4.74 -4.39 3.44
C GLY A 158 5.02 -4.08 4.91
N ALA A 159 3.97 -4.01 5.74
CA ALA A 159 4.11 -3.78 7.18
C ALA A 159 4.15 -5.11 7.95
N ASP A 160 5.03 -5.21 8.94
CA ASP A 160 5.04 -6.30 9.92
C ASP A 160 4.07 -6.01 11.08
N ALA A 161 3.74 -4.73 11.30
CA ALA A 161 2.79 -4.30 12.30
C ALA A 161 1.37 -4.84 12.02
N VAL A 162 0.72 -5.29 13.09
CA VAL A 162 -0.68 -5.73 13.07
C VAL A 162 -1.41 -5.09 14.25
N PHE A 163 -2.69 -4.83 14.07
CA PHE A 163 -3.53 -4.21 15.09
C PHE A 163 -4.81 -4.98 15.30
N CYS A 164 -5.25 -5.00 16.55
CA CYS A 164 -6.58 -5.46 16.92
C CYS A 164 -7.49 -4.25 17.12
N MET A 165 -8.58 -4.18 16.37
CA MET A 165 -9.60 -3.15 16.50
C MET A 165 -10.91 -3.76 17.03
N ASP A 166 -11.40 -3.22 18.14
CA ASP A 166 -12.66 -3.60 18.76
C ASP A 166 -13.71 -2.52 18.48
N VAL A 167 -14.87 -2.96 17.97
CA VAL A 167 -15.97 -2.10 17.59
C VAL A 167 -17.20 -2.53 18.36
N LYS A 168 -17.71 -1.67 19.24
CA LYS A 168 -18.95 -1.89 19.99
C LYS A 168 -20.04 -0.97 19.47
N ARG A 169 -21.23 -1.50 19.26
CA ARG A 169 -22.40 -0.78 18.76
C ARG A 169 -23.48 -0.71 19.83
N THR A 170 -23.92 0.48 20.17
CA THR A 170 -24.97 0.70 21.17
C THR A 170 -26.17 1.39 20.53
N HIS A 171 -27.38 0.83 20.73
CA HIS A 171 -28.62 1.52 20.39
C HIS A 171 -28.85 2.66 21.38
N ASP A 172 -28.76 3.91 20.93
CA ASP A 172 -28.83 5.10 21.78
C ASP A 172 -30.14 5.91 21.59
N GLY A 173 -31.05 5.43 20.74
CA GLY A 173 -32.41 5.95 20.61
C GLY A 173 -32.93 5.95 19.19
N TYR A 174 -33.74 6.94 18.84
CA TYR A 174 -34.30 7.09 17.51
C TYR A 174 -33.94 8.47 16.94
N ILE A 175 -33.72 8.53 15.63
CA ILE A 175 -33.65 9.76 14.87
C ILE A 175 -34.92 9.94 14.04
N GLU A 176 -35.42 11.17 14.00
CA GLU A 176 -36.52 11.54 13.13
C GLU A 176 -35.97 12.06 11.79
N THR A 177 -36.42 11.46 10.70
CA THR A 177 -36.10 11.89 9.32
C THR A 177 -37.38 12.05 8.51
N VAL A 178 -37.28 12.60 7.30
CA VAL A 178 -38.41 12.83 6.41
C VAL A 178 -38.35 11.84 5.25
N ALA A 179 -39.42 11.07 5.04
CA ALA A 179 -39.54 10.17 3.91
C ALA A 179 -39.53 10.96 2.58
N PRO A 180 -38.68 10.57 1.61
CA PRO A 180 -38.68 11.22 0.30
C PRO A 180 -40.06 11.18 -0.36
N GLY A 181 -40.54 12.33 -0.84
CA GLY A 181 -41.81 12.43 -1.58
C GLY A 181 -43.07 12.56 -0.72
N LEU A 182 -42.95 12.63 0.61
CA LEU A 182 -44.06 12.94 1.52
C LEU A 182 -43.84 14.32 2.17
N SER A 183 -44.93 14.99 2.56
CA SER A 183 -44.88 16.33 3.18
C SER A 183 -45.76 16.40 4.44
N GLY A 184 -45.38 17.26 5.37
CA GLY A 184 -46.08 17.45 6.64
C GLY A 184 -45.79 16.33 7.65
N ASP A 185 -46.56 16.29 8.73
CA ASP A 185 -46.33 15.35 9.84
C ASP A 185 -46.41 13.87 9.43
N ALA A 186 -47.13 13.57 8.34
CA ALA A 186 -47.21 12.23 7.75
C ALA A 186 -45.90 11.75 7.09
N ALA A 187 -44.93 12.64 6.90
CA ALA A 187 -43.64 12.32 6.30
C ALA A 187 -42.56 11.96 7.33
N VAL A 188 -42.82 12.14 8.63
CA VAL A 188 -41.83 11.89 9.70
C VAL A 188 -41.68 10.38 9.93
N VAL A 189 -40.45 9.88 9.78
CA VAL A 189 -40.07 8.49 10.03
C VAL A 189 -39.11 8.44 11.20
N LYS A 190 -39.37 7.53 12.15
CA LYS A 190 -38.46 7.23 13.25
C LYS A 190 -37.60 6.05 12.88
N LEU A 191 -36.29 6.27 12.82
CA LEU A 191 -35.30 5.25 12.55
C LEU A 191 -34.48 4.99 13.80
N PRO A 192 -34.19 3.73 14.17
CA PRO A 192 -33.25 3.41 15.24
C PRO A 192 -31.90 4.07 14.96
N LYS A 193 -31.27 4.61 16.00
CA LYS A 193 -29.93 5.20 15.96
C LYS A 193 -28.98 4.32 16.76
N TYR A 194 -27.80 4.09 16.20
CA TYR A 194 -26.74 3.33 16.83
C TYR A 194 -25.45 4.14 16.81
N THR A 195 -24.78 4.20 17.95
CA THR A 195 -23.45 4.79 18.09
C THR A 195 -22.40 3.70 18.23
N PHE A 196 -21.26 3.91 17.60
CA PHE A 196 -20.11 3.02 17.66
C PHE A 196 -19.07 3.57 18.65
N ALA A 197 -18.56 2.69 19.49
CA ALA A 197 -17.37 2.91 20.30
C ALA A 197 -16.26 2.05 19.71
N VAL A 198 -15.15 2.67 19.32
CA VAL A 198 -14.05 2.00 18.60
C VAL A 198 -12.75 2.18 19.37
N SER A 199 -12.03 1.09 19.54
CA SER A 199 -10.71 1.10 20.16
C SER A 199 -9.75 0.20 19.39
N SER A 200 -8.47 0.55 19.39
CA SER A 200 -7.43 -0.26 18.76
C SER A 200 -6.26 -0.48 19.71
N ARG A 201 -5.56 -1.60 19.51
CA ARG A 201 -4.30 -1.93 20.18
C ARG A 201 -3.33 -2.57 19.21
N ALA A 202 -2.04 -2.33 19.40
CA ALA A 202 -0.99 -3.03 18.67
C ALA A 202 -0.98 -4.53 19.03
N GLY A 203 -0.64 -5.35 18.05
CA GLY A 203 -0.63 -6.81 18.14
C GLY A 203 -1.93 -7.46 17.67
N ASP A 204 -1.89 -8.78 17.56
CA ASP A 204 -3.04 -9.59 17.14
C ASP A 204 -4.19 -9.51 18.15
N CYS A 205 -5.41 -9.78 17.69
CA CYS A 205 -6.51 -10.13 18.60
C CYS A 205 -6.31 -11.58 19.07
#